data_AF-A0A239KE37-F1
#
_entry.id   AF-A0A239KE37-F1
#
_cell.length_a   1.000
_cell.length_b   1.000
_cell.length_c   1.000
_cell.angle_alpha   90.00
_cell.angle_beta   90.00
_cell.angle_gamma   90.00
#
_symmetry.space_group_name_H-M   'P 1'
#
loop_
_entity.id
_entity.type
_entity.pdbx_description
1 polymer ?
#
loop_
_entity_poly.entity_id
_entity_poly.type
_entity_poly.pdbx_seq_one_letter_code
_entity_poly.pdbx_strand_id
1 'polypeptide(L)'
;MAGLFGGTLGVFVLFVLWEFALFKRVMDDPLKGKMLSVLAAWLTIGGVAGFGLANGGPYYWPAFGVYAIPAVIVGTFAYWRGSKLREEIEQAPVSEDVIDTFR
;
A
#
# COMPACT_ATOMS: atom_id res chain seq x y z
N MET A 1 -0.14 -9.28 -21.44
CA MET A 1 -0.84 -8.01 -21.11
C MET A 1 -1.92 -8.21 -20.05
N ALA A 2 -2.93 -9.06 -20.26
CA ALA A 2 -4.04 -9.24 -19.30
C ALA A 2 -3.61 -9.59 -17.85
N GLY A 3 -2.58 -10.44 -17.68
CA GLY A 3 -2.06 -10.80 -16.35
C GLY A 3 -1.42 -9.64 -15.58
N LEU A 4 -0.85 -8.64 -16.26
CA LEU A 4 -0.22 -7.48 -15.62
C LEU A 4 -1.29 -6.49 -15.14
N PHE A 5 -2.35 -6.28 -15.93
CA PHE A 5 -3.51 -5.49 -15.52
C PHE A 5 -4.24 -6.13 -14.34
N GLY A 6 -4.55 -7.43 -14.41
CA GLY A 6 -5.20 -8.16 -13.32
C GLY A 6 -4.35 -8.19 -12.05
N GLY A 7 -3.04 -8.43 -12.18
CA GLY A 7 -2.10 -8.40 -11.05
C GLY A 7 -1.99 -7.03 -10.39
N THR A 8 -1.94 -5.96 -11.19
CA THR A 8 -1.92 -4.57 -10.68
C THR A 8 -3.20 -4.23 -9.94
N LEU A 9 -4.36 -4.62 -10.49
CA LEU A 9 -5.65 -4.36 -9.86
C LEU A 9 -5.81 -5.15 -8.55
N GLY A 10 -5.37 -6.41 -8.52
CA GLY A 10 -5.37 -7.22 -7.30
C GLY A 10 -4.49 -6.64 -6.20
N VAL A 11 -3.26 -6.22 -6.53
CA VAL A 11 -2.36 -5.55 -5.58
C VAL A 11 -2.95 -4.23 -5.11
N PHE A 12 -3.54 -3.43 -6.01
CA PHE A 12 -4.14 -2.15 -5.68
C PHE A 12 -5.32 -2.28 -4.70
N VAL A 13 -6.23 -3.22 -4.93
CA VAL A 13 -7.37 -3.46 -4.03
C VAL A 13 -6.88 -3.89 -2.65
N LEU A 14 -5.93 -4.82 -2.59
CA LEU A 14 -5.34 -5.25 -1.32
C LEU A 14 -4.58 -4.13 -0.62
N PHE A 15 -3.87 -3.29 -1.37
CA PHE A 15 -3.20 -2.10 -0.85
C PHE A 15 -4.19 -1.18 -0.16
N VAL A 16 -5.32 -0.86 -0.80
CA VAL A 16 -6.37 0.01 -0.22
C VAL A 16 -6.94 -0.62 1.06
N LEU A 17 -7.19 -1.93 1.08
CA LEU A 17 -7.69 -2.61 2.28
C LEU A 17 -6.68 -2.55 3.44
N TRP A 18 -5.40 -2.80 3.16
CA TRP A 18 -4.34 -2.69 4.15
C TRP A 18 -4.08 -1.26 4.58
N GLU A 19 -4.27 -0.29 3.70
CA GLU A 19 -4.17 1.14 3.97
C GLU A 19 -5.24 1.56 4.99
N PHE A 20 -6.50 1.20 4.77
CA PHE A 20 -7.56 1.44 5.75
C PHE A 20 -7.30 0.75 7.09
N ALA A 21 -6.74 -0.46 7.09
CA ALA A 21 -6.46 -1.21 8.31
C ALA A 21 -5.28 -0.62 9.11
N LEU A 22 -4.19 -0.23 8.43
CA LEU A 22 -2.97 0.27 9.06
C LEU A 22 -3.11 1.74 9.50
N PHE A 23 -3.77 2.59 8.71
CA PHE A 23 -4.01 3.98 9.12
C PHE A 23 -5.00 4.12 10.26
N LYS A 24 -5.99 3.22 10.39
CA LYS A 24 -6.93 3.27 11.52
C LYS A 24 -6.32 2.84 12.86
N ARG A 25 -5.14 2.22 12.86
CA ARG A 25 -4.75 1.39 14.01
C ARG A 25 -3.29 1.48 14.43
N VAL A 26 -2.35 1.86 13.56
CA VAL A 26 -0.92 1.63 13.84
C VAL A 26 0.01 2.80 13.53
N MET A 27 -0.27 3.66 12.54
CA MET A 27 0.75 4.61 12.08
C MET A 27 0.25 6.03 11.83
N ASP A 28 1.00 6.96 12.40
CA ASP A 28 0.81 8.42 12.26
C ASP A 28 1.53 8.99 11.01
N ASP A 29 2.53 8.27 10.49
CA ASP A 29 3.29 8.70 9.30
C ASP A 29 2.60 8.22 8.00
N PRO A 30 2.12 9.15 7.14
CA PRO A 30 1.41 8.82 5.90
C PRO A 30 2.26 8.06 4.88
N LEU A 31 3.57 8.28 4.86
CA LEU A 31 4.47 7.59 3.93
C LEU A 31 4.68 6.14 4.37
N LYS A 32 4.98 5.93 5.67
CA LYS A 32 5.14 4.58 6.22
C LYS A 32 3.86 3.77 6.09
N GLY A 33 2.71 4.39 6.39
CA GLY A 33 1.35 3.89 6.12
C GLY A 33 1.24 3.21 4.78
N LYS A 34 1.39 4.02 3.74
CA LYS A 34 1.24 3.58 2.36
C LYS A 34 2.23 2.49 1.98
N MET A 35 3.50 2.63 2.34
CA MET A 35 4.53 1.65 1.94
C MET A 35 4.34 0.29 2.61
N LEU A 36 3.98 0.25 3.90
CA LEU A 36 3.66 -1.01 4.58
C LEU A 36 2.40 -1.65 4.04
N SER A 37 1.40 -0.86 3.64
CA SER A 37 0.19 -1.38 2.99
C SER A 37 0.50 -2.05 1.66
N VAL A 38 1.41 -1.50 0.86
CA VAL A 38 1.85 -2.13 -0.40
C VAL A 38 2.60 -3.43 -0.13
N LEU A 39 3.49 -3.45 0.87
CA LEU A 39 4.22 -4.65 1.26
C LEU A 39 3.26 -5.76 1.73
N ALA A 40 2.29 -5.40 2.59
CA ALA A 40 1.28 -6.33 3.09
C ALA A 40 0.39 -6.86 1.95
N ALA A 41 0.01 -6.00 1.00
CA ALA A 41 -0.74 -6.40 -0.18
C ALA A 41 0.04 -7.40 -1.06
N TRP A 42 1.33 -7.14 -1.31
CA TRP A 42 2.20 -8.03 -2.07
C TRP A 42 2.39 -9.39 -1.36
N LEU A 43 2.60 -9.38 -0.05
CA LEU A 43 2.72 -10.61 0.74
C LEU A 43 1.42 -11.42 0.70
N THR A 44 0.28 -10.75 0.83
CA THR A 44 -1.05 -11.39 0.82
C THR A 44 -1.33 -12.03 -0.53
N ILE A 45 -1.19 -11.27 -1.63
CA ILE A 45 -1.51 -11.79 -2.97
C ILE A 45 -0.51 -12.86 -3.42
N GLY A 46 0.78 -12.69 -3.09
CA GLY A 46 1.81 -13.69 -3.37
C GLY A 46 1.57 -14.98 -2.58
N GLY A 47 1.19 -14.86 -1.31
CA GLY A 47 0.75 -15.97 -0.48
C GLY A 47 -0.41 -16.76 -1.11
N VAL A 48 -1.51 -16.08 -1.43
CA VAL A 48 -2.70 -16.67 -2.04
C VAL A 48 -2.39 -17.30 -3.40
N ALA A 49 -1.69 -16.58 -4.26
CA ALA A 49 -1.35 -17.07 -5.59
C ALA A 49 -0.35 -18.23 -5.56
N GLY A 50 0.58 -18.26 -4.61
CA GLY A 50 1.53 -19.36 -4.47
C GLY A 50 0.86 -20.68 -4.11
N PHE A 51 -0.25 -20.67 -3.35
CA PHE A 51 -1.08 -21.86 -3.16
C PHE A 51 -1.98 -22.13 -4.37
N GLY A 52 -2.59 -21.11 -4.96
CA GLY A 52 -3.48 -21.25 -6.11
C GLY A 52 -2.78 -21.79 -7.38
N LEU A 53 -1.50 -21.47 -7.57
CA LEU A 53 -0.68 -21.89 -8.72
C LEU A 53 0.13 -23.16 -8.46
N ALA A 54 0.07 -23.73 -7.25
CA ALA A 54 0.86 -24.90 -6.89
C ALA A 54 0.46 -26.17 -7.66
N ASN A 55 -0.74 -26.23 -8.26
CA ASN A 55 -1.22 -27.34 -9.10
C ASN A 55 -0.97 -28.74 -8.48
N GLY A 56 -1.23 -28.90 -7.18
CA GLY A 56 -1.00 -30.15 -6.43
C GLY A 56 0.39 -30.31 -5.82
N GLY A 57 1.29 -29.35 -6.04
CA GLY A 57 2.58 -29.25 -5.36
C GLY A 57 2.51 -28.51 -4.01
N PRO A 58 3.65 -28.40 -3.30
CA PRO A 58 3.69 -27.81 -1.96
C PRO A 58 3.42 -26.29 -1.94
N TYR A 59 4.16 -25.52 -2.75
CA TYR A 59 3.98 -24.07 -2.87
C TYR A 59 4.69 -23.52 -4.11
N TYR A 60 4.04 -22.63 -4.87
CA TYR A 60 4.63 -21.98 -6.05
C TYR A 60 5.29 -20.65 -5.69
N TRP A 61 6.52 -20.69 -5.20
CA TRP A 61 7.32 -19.51 -4.84
C TRP A 61 7.45 -18.43 -5.93
N PRO A 62 7.55 -18.76 -7.24
CA PRO A 62 7.63 -17.74 -8.27
C PRO A 62 6.40 -16.82 -8.36
N ALA A 63 5.27 -17.18 -7.70
CA ALA A 63 4.11 -16.31 -7.57
C ALA A 63 4.48 -14.90 -7.05
N PHE A 64 5.36 -14.81 -6.05
CA PHE A 64 5.81 -13.50 -5.53
C PHE A 64 6.49 -12.65 -6.61
N GLY A 65 7.23 -13.27 -7.53
CA GLY A 65 7.86 -12.60 -8.66
C GLY A 65 6.85 -12.06 -9.67
N VAL A 66 5.76 -12.79 -9.91
CA VAL A 66 4.67 -12.35 -10.80
C VAL A 66 4.04 -11.04 -10.30
N TYR A 67 3.86 -10.91 -8.99
CA TYR A 67 3.27 -9.72 -8.38
C TYR A 67 4.28 -8.64 -8.00
N ALA A 68 5.58 -8.88 -8.16
CA ALA A 68 6.62 -7.88 -7.85
C ALA A 68 6.49 -6.65 -8.75
N ILE A 69 6.27 -6.84 -10.07
CA ILE A 69 6.11 -5.72 -11.01
C ILE A 69 4.86 -4.87 -10.66
N PRO A 70 3.66 -5.47 -10.51
CA PRO A 70 2.49 -4.79 -9.94
C PRO A 70 2.76 -4.02 -8.63
N ALA A 71 3.47 -4.64 -7.68
CA ALA A 71 3.79 -4.03 -6.40
C ALA A 71 4.73 -2.83 -6.54
N VAL A 72 5.70 -2.86 -7.46
CA VAL A 72 6.57 -1.71 -7.76
C VAL A 72 5.78 -0.56 -8.36
N ILE A 73 4.86 -0.84 -9.28
CA ILE A 73 4.00 0.19 -9.89
C ILE A 73 3.17 0.87 -8.81
N VAL A 74 2.40 0.09 -8.03
CA VAL A 74 1.56 0.63 -6.96
C VAL A 74 2.41 1.31 -5.88
N GLY A 75 3.54 0.72 -5.52
CA GLY A 75 4.51 1.26 -4.56
C GLY A 75 5.06 2.62 -4.97
N THR A 76 5.31 2.83 -6.26
CA THR A 76 5.79 4.12 -6.77
C THR A 76 4.73 5.22 -6.59
N PHE A 77 3.47 4.93 -6.93
CA PHE A 77 2.36 5.87 -6.71
C PHE A 77 2.09 6.12 -5.22
N ALA A 78 2.15 5.06 -4.41
CA ALA A 78 1.97 5.11 -2.97
C ALA A 78 3.06 5.97 -2.29
N TYR A 79 4.32 5.81 -2.71
CA TYR A 79 5.44 6.62 -2.24
C TYR A 79 5.24 8.09 -2.62
N TRP A 80 4.96 8.38 -3.90
CA TRP A 80 4.75 9.75 -4.36
C TRP A 80 3.61 10.45 -3.60
N ARG A 81 2.47 9.78 -3.42
CA ARG A 81 1.34 10.33 -2.67
C ARG A 81 1.63 10.46 -1.18
N GLY A 82 2.36 9.52 -0.60
CA GLY A 82 2.79 9.55 0.81
C GLY A 82 3.69 10.73 1.11
N SER A 83 4.69 10.98 0.26
CA SER A 83 5.61 12.12 0.39
C SER A 83 4.86 13.45 0.26
N LYS A 84 3.96 13.57 -0.73
CA LYS A 84 3.16 14.77 -0.90
C LYS A 84 2.24 15.05 0.30
N LEU A 85 1.59 14.03 0.86
CA LEU A 85 0.75 14.18 2.06
C LEU A 85 1.57 14.59 3.28
N ARG A 86 2.78 14.07 3.41
CA ARG A 86 3.69 14.45 4.49
C ARG A 86 4.07 15.92 4.38
N GLU A 87 4.42 16.40 3.19
CA GLU A 87 4.69 17.82 2.94
C GLU A 87 3.46 18.71 3.24
N GLU A 88 2.26 18.28 2.83
CA GLU A 88 1.00 18.99 3.11
C GLU A 88 0.72 19.12 4.63
N ILE A 89 1.05 18.08 5.41
CA ILE A 89 0.91 18.10 6.88
C ILE A 89 1.97 18.98 7.54
N GLU A 90 3.22 18.91 7.07
CA GLU A 90 4.33 19.71 7.62
C GLU A 90 4.18 21.21 7.29
N GLN A 91 3.55 21.55 6.16
CA GLN A 91 3.31 22.93 5.72
C GLN A 91 1.96 23.50 6.16
N ALA A 92 1.08 22.70 6.77
CA ALA A 92 -0.17 23.21 7.30
C ALA A 92 0.15 24.25 8.39
N PRO A 93 -0.13 25.55 8.18
CA PRO A 93 0.02 26.53 9.24
C PRO A 93 -0.90 26.08 10.37
N VAL A 94 -0.39 26.11 11.61
CA VAL A 94 -1.25 26.04 12.80
C VAL A 94 -2.29 27.13 12.59
N SER A 95 -3.54 26.75 12.33
CA SER A 95 -4.53 27.73 11.91
C SER A 95 -4.65 28.79 13.00
N GLU A 96 -4.53 30.07 12.63
CA GLU A 96 -4.68 31.19 13.56
C GLU A 96 -6.01 31.08 14.34
N ASP A 97 -7.00 30.41 13.76
CA ASP A 97 -8.29 30.03 14.34
C ASP A 97 -8.15 29.27 15.69
N VAL A 98 -7.12 28.43 15.86
CA VAL A 98 -6.85 27.73 17.13
C VAL A 98 -6.28 28.70 18.16
N ILE A 99 -5.41 29.62 17.74
CA ILE A 99 -4.77 30.60 18.62
C ILE A 99 -5.81 31.59 19.17
N ASP A 100 -6.77 32.01 18.35
CA ASP A 100 -7.86 32.91 18.77
C ASP A 100 -8.92 32.22 19.64
N THR A 101 -9.04 30.88 19.60
CA THR A 101 -9.95 30.14 20.49
C THR A 101 -9.42 30.05 21.93
N PHE A 102 -8.10 30.19 22.12
CA PHE A 102 -7.44 30.09 23.44
C PHE A 102 -6.97 31.44 24.00
N ARG A 103 -7.37 32.55 23.39
CA ARG A 103 -7.03 33.92 23.82
C ARG A 103 -8.24 34.64 24.40
#